data_AF-A0A8B6EAK8-F1
#
_entry.id   AF-A0A8B6EAK8-F1
#
_cell.length_a   1.000
_cell.length_b   1.000
_cell.length_c   1.000
_cell.angle_alpha   90.00
_cell.angle_beta   90.00
_cell.angle_gamma   90.00
#
_symmetry.space_group_name_H-M   'P 1'
#
loop_
_entity.id
_entity.type
_entity.pdbx_description
1 polymer ?
#
loop_
_entity_poly.entity_id
_entity_poly.type
_entity_poly.pdbx_seq_one_letter_code
_entity_poly.pdbx_strand_id
1 'polypeptide(L)'
;MDWFSKENLLNSSFNDLTTSSTTNFFGIDGERDIQRRFFINRNYGDCTTDRGWFVIQGEFQACPWERKGRSPVFLYTKNDLSRNWHT
;
A
#
# COMPACT_ATOMS: atom_id res chain seq x y z
N MET A 1 -17.24 7.84 5.69
CA MET A 1 -17.41 6.41 5.97
C MET A 1 -16.02 5.93 6.31
N ASP A 2 -15.65 5.96 7.60
CA ASP A 2 -14.23 6.06 7.99
C ASP A 2 -13.73 4.79 8.66
N TRP A 3 -14.47 3.68 8.49
CA TRP A 3 -14.12 2.39 9.10
C TRP A 3 -12.75 1.88 8.63
N PHE A 4 -12.35 2.20 7.39
CA PHE A 4 -11.03 1.90 6.85
C PHE A 4 -10.14 3.14 6.93
N SER A 5 -9.77 3.49 8.17
CA SER A 5 -8.80 4.56 8.45
C SER A 5 -7.76 4.05 9.44
N LYS A 6 -6.62 4.74 9.48
CA LYS A 6 -5.51 4.36 10.36
C LYS A 6 -5.89 4.47 11.82
N GLU A 7 -6.74 5.45 12.16
CA GLU A 7 -7.23 5.73 13.52
C GLU A 7 -8.14 4.61 14.03
N ASN A 8 -8.79 3.90 13.12
CA ASN A 8 -9.69 2.78 13.42
C ASN A 8 -8.99 1.41 13.28
N LEU A 9 -7.66 1.38 13.18
CA LEU A 9 -6.89 0.14 13.13
C LEU A 9 -6.85 -0.52 14.51
N LEU A 10 -7.66 -1.57 14.69
CA LEU A 10 -7.70 -2.36 15.92
C LEU A 10 -6.57 -3.39 15.99
N ASN A 11 -6.30 -4.06 14.86
CA ASN A 11 -5.24 -5.07 14.76
C ASN A 11 -4.78 -5.21 13.28
N SER A 12 -3.55 -5.67 13.10
CA SER A 12 -2.90 -5.87 11.80
C SER A 12 -2.07 -7.15 11.82
N SER A 13 -2.04 -7.88 10.70
CA SER A 13 -1.07 -8.97 10.50
C SER A 13 0.36 -8.46 10.25
N PHE A 14 0.52 -7.15 10.02
CA PHE A 14 1.82 -6.49 9.92
C PHE A 14 2.18 -5.85 11.27
N ASN A 15 3.26 -6.32 11.88
CA ASN A 15 3.75 -5.91 13.20
C ASN A 15 4.19 -4.44 13.26
N ASP A 16 4.65 -3.87 12.15
CA ASP A 16 5.06 -2.46 12.08
C ASP A 16 3.94 -1.53 11.58
N LEU A 17 2.71 -2.03 11.40
CA LEU A 17 1.53 -1.25 11.05
C LEU A 17 0.61 -1.08 12.28
N THR A 18 0.67 0.10 12.87
CA THR A 18 -0.08 0.50 14.05
C THR A 18 -0.68 1.89 13.85
N THR A 19 -1.54 2.34 14.76
CA THR A 19 -2.06 3.72 14.79
C THR A 19 -0.95 4.77 14.88
N SER A 20 0.25 4.41 15.35
CA SER A 20 1.42 5.29 15.44
C SER A 20 2.34 5.24 14.21
N SER A 21 2.15 4.31 13.29
CA SER A 21 3.06 4.12 12.14
C SER A 21 2.99 5.28 11.15
N THR A 22 4.10 5.72 10.58
CA THR A 22 4.06 6.72 9.51
C THR A 22 3.45 6.13 8.24
N THR A 23 2.50 6.84 7.63
CA THR A 23 1.84 6.44 6.38
C THR A 23 1.58 7.65 5.50
N ASN A 24 1.77 7.51 4.18
CA ASN A 24 1.36 8.54 3.22
C ASN A 24 -0.10 8.33 2.81
N PHE A 25 -0.46 7.10 2.47
CA PHE A 25 -1.82 6.66 2.24
C PHE A 25 -2.19 5.55 3.24
N PHE A 26 -3.40 5.64 3.75
CA PHE A 26 -4.10 4.58 4.48
C PHE A 26 -5.59 4.75 4.17
N GLY A 27 -6.07 4.13 3.09
CA GLY A 27 -7.43 4.38 2.64
C GLY A 27 -7.87 3.54 1.45
N ILE A 28 -9.18 3.35 1.32
CA ILE A 28 -9.79 2.67 0.18
C ILE A 28 -9.52 3.43 -1.12
N ASP A 29 -9.63 4.75 -1.07
CA ASP A 29 -9.41 5.60 -2.23
C ASP A 29 -7.98 5.56 -2.75
N GLY A 30 -7.02 5.47 -1.81
CA GLY A 30 -5.59 5.48 -2.09
C GLY A 30 -5.16 6.62 -3.01
N GLU A 31 -4.32 6.33 -3.99
CA GLU A 31 -3.89 7.29 -5.01
C GLU A 31 -4.68 7.06 -6.31
N ARG A 32 -5.67 7.93 -6.54
CA ARG A 32 -6.64 7.74 -7.62
C ARG A 32 -6.03 7.89 -9.01
N ASP A 33 -5.12 8.84 -9.19
CA ASP A 33 -4.57 9.21 -10.49
C ASP A 33 -3.77 8.07 -11.14
N ILE A 34 -3.12 7.25 -10.31
CA ILE A 34 -2.37 6.07 -10.75
C ILE A 34 -3.02 4.74 -10.32
N GLN A 35 -4.30 4.80 -9.95
CA GLN A 35 -5.15 3.65 -9.66
C GLN A 35 -4.63 2.68 -8.57
N ARG A 36 -3.99 3.22 -7.52
CA ARG A 36 -3.63 2.46 -6.30
C ARG A 36 -4.79 2.53 -5.32
N ARG A 37 -5.61 1.48 -5.23
CA ARG A 37 -6.76 1.37 -4.32
C ARG A 37 -6.43 0.55 -3.08
N PHE A 38 -7.22 0.71 -2.02
CA PHE A 38 -6.97 0.08 -0.70
C PHE A 38 -5.49 0.13 -0.35
N PHE A 39 -4.96 1.35 -0.33
CA PHE A 39 -3.54 1.56 -0.38
C PHE A 39 -3.02 1.94 0.99
N ILE A 40 -2.05 1.15 1.47
CA ILE A 40 -1.38 1.31 2.74
C ILE A 40 0.13 1.33 2.47
N ASN A 41 0.72 2.52 2.52
CA ASN A 41 2.14 2.70 2.28
C ASN A 41 2.82 3.57 3.33
N ARG A 42 4.09 3.25 3.60
CA ARG A 42 4.90 3.89 4.64
C ARG A 42 5.50 5.20 4.16
N ASN A 43 6.07 5.16 2.95
CA ASN A 43 6.69 6.31 2.32
C ASN A 43 6.57 6.22 0.80
N TYR A 44 6.68 7.40 0.17
CA TYR A 44 6.82 7.62 -1.26
C TYR A 44 8.19 8.23 -1.52
N GLY A 45 8.75 7.88 -2.67
CA GLY A 45 9.87 8.60 -3.24
C GLY A 45 9.83 8.37 -4.74
N ASP A 46 10.74 7.52 -5.20
CA ASP A 46 10.68 6.92 -6.54
C ASP A 46 10.26 5.46 -6.46
N CYS A 47 10.07 4.85 -7.62
CA CYS A 47 9.72 3.42 -7.72
C CYS A 47 10.76 2.49 -7.07
N THR A 48 11.97 2.96 -6.77
CA THR A 48 13.03 2.17 -6.12
C THR A 48 13.04 2.30 -4.60
N THR A 49 12.23 3.20 -4.04
CA THR A 49 12.17 3.52 -2.61
C THR A 49 10.75 3.43 -2.04
N ASP A 50 9.74 3.31 -2.89
CA ASP A 50 8.34 3.08 -2.50
C ASP A 50 8.24 1.85 -1.58
N ARG A 51 7.71 2.08 -0.38
CA ARG A 51 7.58 1.05 0.65
C ARG A 51 6.19 1.05 1.23
N GLY A 52 5.64 -0.13 1.43
CA GLY A 52 4.29 -0.27 1.99
C GLY A 52 3.98 -1.69 2.44
N TRP A 53 2.69 -1.90 2.66
CA TRP A 53 2.14 -3.14 3.19
C TRP A 53 1.14 -3.77 2.24
N PHE A 54 0.26 -2.97 1.64
CA PHE A 54 -0.85 -3.45 0.82
C PHE A 54 -1.26 -2.44 -0.25
N VAL A 55 -1.55 -2.93 -1.45
CA VAL A 55 -2.17 -2.16 -2.53
C VAL A 55 -3.01 -3.07 -3.43
N ILE A 56 -4.16 -2.58 -3.86
CA ILE A 56 -4.91 -3.12 -5.00
C ILE A 56 -4.64 -2.21 -6.19
N GLN A 57 -3.93 -2.75 -7.16
CA GLN A 57 -3.46 -2.00 -8.31
C GLN A 57 -4.43 -2.13 -9.49
N GLY A 58 -4.76 -1.00 -10.11
CA GLY A 58 -5.53 -0.91 -11.36
C GLY A 58 -4.69 -1.15 -12.62
N GLU A 59 -5.26 -0.79 -13.76
CA GLU A 59 -4.63 -0.95 -15.09
C GLU A 59 -3.45 0.00 -15.31
N PHE A 60 -3.49 1.18 -14.69
CA PHE A 60 -2.37 2.12 -14.74
C PHE A 60 -1.19 1.59 -13.91
N GLN A 61 0.01 1.57 -14.51
CA GLN A 61 1.22 1.04 -13.88
C GLN A 61 2.33 2.10 -14.00
N ALA A 62 2.44 2.95 -12.99
CA ALA A 62 3.45 4.01 -12.90
C ALA A 62 4.86 3.44 -12.72
N CYS A 63 4.97 2.35 -11.94
CA CYS A 63 6.23 1.76 -11.53
C CYS A 63 6.44 0.34 -12.10
N PRO A 64 7.69 -0.13 -12.20
CA PRO A 64 7.95 -1.51 -12.63
C PRO A 64 7.41 -2.57 -11.65
N TRP A 65 7.43 -2.29 -10.33
CA TRP A 65 6.94 -3.23 -9.31
C TRP A 65 5.43 -3.50 -9.39
N GLU A 66 4.70 -2.63 -10.07
CA GLU A 66 3.28 -2.73 -10.39
C GLU A 66 2.98 -3.67 -11.58
N ARG A 67 3.99 -4.13 -12.32
CA ARG A 67 3.76 -4.94 -13.54
C ARG A 67 3.57 -6.43 -13.21
N LYS A 68 2.60 -6.73 -12.34
CA LYS A 68 2.38 -8.06 -11.75
C LYS A 68 1.10 -8.71 -12.28
N GLY A 69 1.02 -8.93 -13.59
CA GLY A 69 -0.12 -9.63 -14.21
C GLY A 69 -1.25 -8.70 -14.66
N ARG A 70 -2.47 -9.25 -14.79
CA ARG A 70 -3.66 -8.52 -15.24
C ARG A 70 -4.42 -7.91 -14.06
N SER A 71 -4.78 -6.65 -14.18
CA SER A 71 -5.48 -5.88 -13.16
C SER A 71 -6.95 -6.32 -12.98
N PRO A 72 -7.53 -6.17 -11.77
CA PRO A 72 -6.87 -5.68 -10.55
C PRO A 72 -5.94 -6.72 -9.91
N VAL A 73 -4.79 -6.27 -9.41
CA VAL A 73 -3.80 -7.13 -8.73
C VAL A 73 -3.67 -6.73 -7.26
N PHE A 74 -3.69 -7.72 -6.38
CA PHE A 74 -3.44 -7.54 -4.95
C PHE A 74 -1.95 -7.74 -4.69
N LEU A 75 -1.28 -6.69 -4.22
CA LEU A 75 0.12 -6.75 -3.82
C LEU A 75 0.20 -6.51 -2.32
N TYR A 76 0.92 -7.39 -1.62
CA TYR A 76 1.14 -7.30 -0.20
C TYR A 76 2.50 -7.85 0.17
N THR A 77 3.04 -7.41 1.30
CA THR A 77 4.30 -7.95 1.81
C THR A 77 4.06 -9.32 2.43
N LYS A 78 4.92 -10.30 2.11
CA LYS A 78 4.82 -11.66 2.66
C LYS A 78 5.19 -11.73 4.14
N ASN A 79 6.05 -10.82 4.59
CA ASN A 79 6.44 -10.72 5.98
C ASN A 79 5.50 -9.75 6.70
N ASP A 80 5.46 -9.86 8.01
CA ASP A 80 4.77 -8.98 8.95
C ASP A 80 5.35 -7.55 9.03
N LEU A 81 6.10 -7.10 8.01
CA LEU A 81 6.71 -5.77 7.96
C LEU A 81 6.44 -5.08 6.62
N SER A 82 6.43 -3.74 6.63
CA SER A 82 6.53 -2.97 5.39
C SER A 82 7.78 -3.34 4.60
N ARG A 83 7.73 -3.34 3.27
CA ARG A 83 8.89 -3.61 2.41
C ARG A 83 8.93 -2.66 1.24
N ASN A 84 10.14 -2.44 0.76
CA ASN A 84 10.36 -1.76 -0.50
C ASN A 84 9.80 -2.65 -1.62
N TRP A 85 8.91 -2.12 -2.45
CA TRP A 85 8.24 -2.89 -3.51
C TRP A 85 9.18 -3.26 -4.66
N HIS A 86 10.33 -2.59 -4.75
CA HIS A 86 11.34 -2.87 -5.76
C HIS A 86 12.18 -4.11 -5.46
N THR A 87 12.29 -4.52 -4.20
CA THR A 87 13.20 -5.58 -3.71
C THR A 87 12.42 -6.82 -3.26
#